data_AF-A0A1Y5XGP9-F1
#
_entry.id   AF-A0A1Y5XGP9-F1
#
_cell.length_a   1.000
_cell.length_b   1.000
_cell.length_c   1.000
_cell.angle_alpha   90.00
_cell.angle_beta   90.00
_cell.angle_gamma   90.00
#
_symmetry.space_group_name_H-M   'P 1'
#
loop_
_entity.id
_entity.type
_entity.pdbx_description
1 polymer ?
#
loop_
_entity_poly.entity_id
_entity_poly.type
_entity_poly.pdbx_seq_one_letter_code
_entity_poly.pdbx_strand_id
1 'polypeptide(L)'
;MVDAKQQLLSAAVDYVAEHGVGEQSLRQIAAGLGTSHRMLIYHFGSKEGLLVEIIKAVEARQREVLADLAHEPGESAGDMARRFWRRISDPALWPNVRLFFEVYGQALQGRPGTTHLLDDVVHAWLDPVIALGIAQGLSEQDARVTARLGLAVTRGLLLDLLATGDREAVDAAMEQYIVSYEAQLPGRTSPLS
;
A
#
# COMPACT_ATOMS: atom_id res chain seq x y z
N MET A 1 18.96 -2.58 19.97
CA MET A 1 18.52 -1.17 20.11
C MET A 1 17.76 -0.81 18.85
N VAL A 2 16.50 -0.41 18.95
CA VAL A 2 15.77 0.13 17.78
C VAL A 2 16.47 1.43 17.38
N ASP A 3 16.81 1.57 16.11
CA ASP A 3 17.48 2.74 15.55
C ASP A 3 16.64 4.01 15.83
N ALA A 4 17.29 5.11 16.23
CA ALA A 4 16.64 6.39 16.51
C ALA A 4 15.86 6.91 15.29
N LYS A 5 16.37 6.67 14.07
CA LYS A 5 15.63 6.97 12.83
C LYS A 5 14.30 6.22 12.78
N GLN A 6 14.32 4.92 13.11
CA GLN A 6 13.14 4.06 13.05
C GLN A 6 12.09 4.43 14.09
N GLN A 7 12.50 4.78 15.31
CA GLN A 7 11.59 5.29 16.34
C GLN A 7 10.91 6.59 15.89
N LEU A 8 11.69 7.50 15.33
CA LEU A 8 11.17 8.78 14.83
C LEU A 8 10.24 8.59 13.63
N LEU A 9 10.54 7.65 12.74
CA LEU A 9 9.68 7.29 11.61
C LEU A 9 8.35 6.69 12.08
N SER A 10 8.39 5.77 13.05
CA SER A 10 7.16 5.20 13.62
C SER A 10 6.26 6.26 14.23
N ALA A 11 6.84 7.17 15.03
CA ALA A 11 6.09 8.28 15.60
C ALA A 11 5.54 9.22 14.51
N ALA A 12 6.29 9.44 13.44
CA ALA A 12 5.84 10.25 12.30
C ALA A 12 4.67 9.61 11.53
N VAL A 13 4.67 8.28 11.37
CA VAL A 13 3.55 7.54 10.78
C VAL A 13 2.29 7.74 11.62
N ASP A 14 2.37 7.55 12.94
CA ASP A 14 1.22 7.69 13.84
C ASP A 14 0.70 9.14 13.85
N TYR A 15 1.62 10.11 13.95
CA TYR A 15 1.28 11.53 13.90
C TYR A 15 0.54 11.92 12.61
N VAL A 16 1.04 11.45 11.45
CA VAL A 16 0.42 11.74 10.15
C VAL A 16 -0.92 11.04 9.98
N ALA A 17 -1.09 9.83 10.51
CA ALA A 17 -2.37 9.14 10.49
C ALA A 17 -3.44 9.92 11.28
N GLU A 18 -3.07 10.52 12.41
CA GLU A 18 -3.98 11.29 13.27
C GLU A 18 -4.25 12.72 12.77
N HIS A 19 -3.23 13.40 12.25
CA HIS A 19 -3.29 14.84 11.96
C HIS A 19 -3.36 15.17 10.46
N GLY A 20 -3.12 14.18 9.60
CA GLY A 20 -2.86 14.40 8.18
C GLY A 20 -1.54 15.13 7.94
N VAL A 21 -1.25 15.49 6.68
CA VAL A 21 0.00 16.17 6.30
C VAL A 21 -0.18 17.53 5.64
N GLY A 22 -1.41 17.86 5.20
CA GLY A 22 -1.74 18.90 4.21
C GLY A 22 -0.78 20.08 4.14
N GLU A 23 -1.16 21.21 4.73
CA GLU A 23 -0.33 22.43 4.73
C GLU A 23 0.69 22.48 5.88
N GLN A 24 0.89 21.37 6.60
CA GLN A 24 1.81 21.37 7.74
C GLN A 24 3.26 21.56 7.27
N SER A 25 3.96 22.53 7.83
CA SER A 25 5.40 22.67 7.66
C SER A 25 6.15 21.56 8.43
N LEU A 26 7.37 21.24 7.99
CA LEU A 26 8.21 20.27 8.71
C LEU A 26 8.55 20.71 10.14
N ARG A 27 8.45 22.01 10.45
CA ARG A 27 8.60 22.53 11.82
C ARG A 27 7.39 22.19 12.70
N GLN A 28 6.18 22.28 12.15
CA GLN A 28 4.95 21.89 12.86
C GLN A 28 4.93 20.39 13.12
N ILE A 29 5.33 19.58 12.12
CA ILE A 29 5.49 18.12 12.30
C ILE A 29 6.52 17.82 13.39
N ALA A 30 7.69 18.47 13.36
CA ALA A 30 8.70 18.28 14.41
C ALA A 30 8.19 18.61 15.81
N ALA A 31 7.47 19.73 15.95
CA ALA A 31 6.88 20.14 17.23
C ALA A 31 5.85 19.11 17.73
N GLY A 32 4.99 18.60 16.84
CA GLY A 32 4.02 17.56 17.17
C GLY A 32 4.67 16.23 17.58
N LEU A 33 5.83 15.91 17.01
CA LEU A 33 6.64 14.74 17.36
C LEU A 33 7.52 14.94 18.60
N GLY A 34 7.51 16.13 19.21
CA GLY A 34 8.40 16.45 20.34
C GLY A 34 9.89 16.43 19.97
N THR A 35 10.23 16.65 18.70
CA THR A 35 11.62 16.69 18.21
C THR A 35 11.97 18.03 17.60
N SER A 36 13.24 18.21 17.21
CA SER A 36 13.65 19.40 16.46
C SER A 36 13.53 19.18 14.95
N HIS A 37 13.17 20.24 14.22
CA HIS A 37 13.18 20.22 12.76
C HIS A 37 14.53 19.80 12.17
N ARG A 38 15.64 20.14 12.85
CA ARG A 38 17.00 19.73 12.47
C ARG A 38 17.18 18.21 12.50
N MET A 39 16.56 17.52 13.46
CA MET A 39 16.59 16.04 13.53
C MET A 39 15.83 15.40 12.38
N LEU A 40 14.69 15.96 11.97
CA LEU A 40 13.95 15.48 10.80
C LEU A 40 14.76 15.67 9.51
N ILE A 41 15.39 16.83 9.32
CA ILE A 41 16.27 17.07 8.17
C ILE A 41 17.47 16.11 8.19
N TYR A 42 18.07 15.87 9.35
CA TYR A 42 19.21 14.95 9.48
C TYR A 42 18.87 13.53 9.03
N HIS A 43 17.70 13.01 9.41
CA HIS A 43 17.30 11.63 9.09
C HIS A 43 16.61 11.46 7.73
N PHE A 44 15.91 12.48 7.26
CA PHE A 44 14.99 12.36 6.11
C PHE A 44 15.24 13.39 5.00
N GLY A 45 16.17 14.32 5.20
CA GLY A 45 16.59 15.32 4.21
C GLY A 45 15.62 16.48 4.02
N SER A 46 14.32 16.21 3.89
CA SER A 46 13.28 17.24 3.66
C SER A 46 11.91 16.81 4.20
N LYS A 47 10.88 17.67 4.06
CA LYS A 47 9.49 17.28 4.32
C LYS A 47 9.09 16.14 3.39
N GLU A 48 9.33 16.32 2.09
CA GLU A 48 9.03 15.34 1.05
C GLU A 48 9.76 14.02 1.32
N GLY A 49 11.04 14.05 1.71
CA GLY A 49 11.78 12.85 2.06
C GLY A 49 11.20 12.11 3.28
N LEU A 50 10.75 12.84 4.31
CA LEU A 50 10.03 12.25 5.43
C LEU A 50 8.72 11.58 4.97
N LEU A 51 7.95 12.26 4.10
CA LEU A 51 6.70 11.72 3.58
C LEU A 51 6.91 10.44 2.76
N VAL A 52 7.95 10.38 1.94
CA VAL A 52 8.33 9.16 1.20
C VAL A 52 8.64 8.02 2.16
N GLU A 53 9.40 8.27 3.22
CA GLU A 53 9.74 7.23 4.20
C GLU A 53 8.50 6.75 4.99
N ILE A 54 7.58 7.65 5.33
CA ILE A 54 6.28 7.31 5.93
C ILE A 54 5.49 6.38 5.01
N ILE A 55 5.37 6.74 3.73
CA ILE A 55 4.67 5.92 2.73
C ILE A 55 5.31 4.53 2.64
N LYS A 56 6.65 4.46 2.52
CA LYS A 56 7.38 3.18 2.45
C LYS A 56 7.14 2.32 3.68
N ALA A 57 7.10 2.93 4.88
CA ALA A 57 6.80 2.22 6.13
C ALA A 57 5.37 1.68 6.17
N VAL A 58 4.38 2.48 5.75
CA VAL A 58 2.98 2.04 5.69
C VAL A 58 2.80 0.91 4.68
N GLU A 59 3.36 1.04 3.47
CA GLU A 59 3.28 -0.02 2.46
C GLU A 59 4.01 -1.30 2.90
N ALA A 60 5.16 -1.17 3.59
CA ALA A 60 5.86 -2.32 4.15
C ALA A 60 4.99 -3.09 5.16
N ARG A 61 4.31 -2.37 6.07
CA ARG A 61 3.37 -2.98 7.01
C ARG A 61 2.20 -3.69 6.31
N GLN A 62 1.70 -3.14 5.19
CA GLN A 62 0.66 -3.83 4.43
C GLN A 62 1.19 -5.08 3.72
N ARG A 63 2.45 -5.08 3.26
CA ARG A 63 3.09 -6.28 2.70
C ARG A 63 3.32 -7.35 3.75
N GLU A 64 3.70 -6.97 4.97
CA GLU A 64 3.80 -7.91 6.11
C GLU A 64 2.45 -8.56 6.39
N VAL A 65 1.37 -7.78 6.41
CA VAL A 65 0.00 -8.30 6.54
C VAL A 65 -0.36 -9.28 5.42
N LEU A 66 -0.03 -8.96 4.17
CA LEU A 66 -0.27 -9.88 3.05
C LEU A 66 0.53 -11.17 3.23
N ALA A 67 1.78 -11.08 3.66
CA ALA A 67 2.62 -12.23 3.93
C ALA A 67 2.04 -13.09 5.06
N ASP A 68 1.60 -12.49 6.16
CA ASP A 68 0.98 -13.21 7.28
C ASP A 68 -0.28 -13.98 6.82
N LEU A 69 -1.15 -13.32 6.05
CA LEU A 69 -2.35 -13.96 5.50
C LEU A 69 -2.00 -15.14 4.57
N ALA A 70 -0.92 -15.02 3.79
CA ALA A 70 -0.47 -16.09 2.89
C ALA A 70 0.04 -17.34 3.63
N HIS A 71 0.40 -17.24 4.92
CA HIS A 71 0.82 -18.38 5.74
C HIS A 71 -0.33 -19.07 6.46
N GLU A 72 -1.56 -18.55 6.39
CA GLU A 72 -2.72 -19.15 7.05
C GLU A 72 -3.17 -20.43 6.32
N PRO A 73 -3.10 -21.61 6.96
CA PRO A 73 -3.37 -22.88 6.28
C PRO A 73 -4.85 -23.04 5.89
N GLY A 74 -5.09 -23.49 4.67
CA GLY A 74 -6.42 -23.93 4.23
C GLY A 74 -7.38 -22.81 3.80
N GLU A 75 -6.95 -21.55 3.80
CA GLU A 75 -7.72 -20.45 3.24
C GLU A 75 -7.61 -20.42 1.71
N SER A 76 -8.71 -20.13 1.02
CA SER A 76 -8.69 -19.99 -0.44
C SER A 76 -8.03 -18.67 -0.86
N ALA A 77 -7.47 -18.64 -2.07
CA ALA A 77 -6.83 -17.43 -2.59
C ALA A 77 -7.78 -16.21 -2.63
N GLY A 78 -9.07 -16.43 -2.92
CA GLY A 78 -10.07 -15.38 -2.90
C GLY A 78 -10.40 -14.89 -1.49
N ASP A 79 -10.50 -15.78 -0.51
CA ASP A 79 -10.79 -15.38 0.88
C ASP A 79 -9.66 -14.54 1.48
N MET A 80 -8.42 -14.95 1.21
CA MET A 80 -7.22 -14.16 1.53
C MET A 80 -7.28 -12.78 0.86
N ALA A 81 -7.61 -12.71 -0.44
CA ALA A 81 -7.73 -11.43 -1.16
C ALA A 81 -8.86 -10.54 -0.59
N ARG A 82 -10.02 -11.11 -0.24
CA ARG A 82 -11.14 -10.39 0.40
C ARG A 82 -10.74 -9.83 1.76
N ARG A 83 -10.01 -10.62 2.58
CA ARG A 83 -9.49 -10.16 3.88
C ARG A 83 -8.49 -9.04 3.73
N PHE A 84 -7.55 -9.19 2.79
CA PHE A 84 -6.57 -8.17 2.51
C PHE A 84 -7.25 -6.87 2.04
N TRP A 85 -8.20 -6.97 1.10
CA TRP A 85 -8.99 -5.84 0.62
C TRP A 85 -9.70 -5.10 1.76
N ARG A 86 -10.45 -5.81 2.61
CA ARG A 86 -11.16 -5.19 3.76
C ARG A 86 -10.23 -4.40 4.66
N ARG A 87 -8.99 -4.86 4.83
CA ARG A 87 -8.00 -4.20 5.67
C ARG A 87 -7.42 -2.95 5.03
N ILE A 88 -7.07 -3.01 3.74
CA ILE A 88 -6.46 -1.87 3.05
C ILE A 88 -7.48 -0.78 2.67
N SER A 89 -8.78 -1.14 2.56
CA SER A 89 -9.88 -0.20 2.29
C SER A 89 -10.53 0.38 3.56
N ASP A 90 -9.97 0.07 4.74
CA ASP A 90 -10.47 0.59 6.02
C ASP A 90 -10.33 2.14 6.09
N PRO A 91 -11.38 2.87 6.51
CA PRO A 91 -11.33 4.32 6.69
C PRO A 91 -10.17 4.84 7.55
N ALA A 92 -9.69 4.05 8.51
CA ALA A 92 -8.53 4.37 9.33
C ALA A 92 -7.24 4.55 8.50
N LEU A 93 -7.16 3.96 7.30
CA LEU A 93 -6.02 4.11 6.41
C LEU A 93 -6.17 5.28 5.43
N TRP A 94 -7.35 5.91 5.32
CA TRP A 94 -7.58 6.97 4.33
C TRP A 94 -6.58 8.13 4.37
N PRO A 95 -6.12 8.64 5.54
CA PRO A 95 -5.08 9.66 5.57
C PRO A 95 -3.79 9.22 4.87
N ASN A 96 -3.39 7.96 5.09
CA ASN A 96 -2.20 7.38 4.47
C ASN A 96 -2.40 7.13 2.96
N VAL A 97 -3.59 6.68 2.54
CA VAL A 97 -3.89 6.46 1.13
C VAL A 97 -3.94 7.79 0.35
N ARG A 98 -4.48 8.86 0.95
CA ARG A 98 -4.44 10.21 0.38
C ARG A 98 -3.01 10.71 0.22
N LEU A 99 -2.20 10.58 1.28
CA LEU A 99 -0.79 10.94 1.25
C LEU A 99 -0.05 10.15 0.16
N PHE A 100 -0.30 8.84 0.05
CA PHE A 100 0.28 8.00 -0.99
C PHE A 100 0.02 8.58 -2.37
N PHE A 101 -1.25 8.83 -2.75
CA PHE A 101 -1.57 9.35 -4.08
C PHE A 101 -1.02 10.76 -4.33
N GLU A 102 -1.05 11.63 -3.32
CA GLU A 102 -0.50 12.97 -3.42
C GLU A 102 1.00 12.94 -3.75
N VAL A 103 1.80 12.21 -2.96
CA VAL A 103 3.25 12.13 -3.16
C VAL A 103 3.59 11.33 -4.41
N TYR A 104 2.81 10.30 -4.76
CA TYR A 104 3.00 9.56 -6.00
C TYR A 104 2.83 10.47 -7.22
N GLY A 105 1.77 11.28 -7.25
CA GLY A 105 1.55 12.27 -8.32
C GLY A 105 2.68 13.30 -8.40
N GLN A 106 3.15 13.81 -7.26
CA GLN A 106 4.29 14.72 -7.19
C GLN A 106 5.59 14.07 -7.69
N ALA A 107 5.83 12.81 -7.35
CA ALA A 107 7.00 12.05 -7.79
C ALA A 107 6.99 11.83 -9.30
N LEU A 108 5.82 11.50 -9.89
CA LEU A 108 5.65 11.40 -11.34
C LEU A 108 5.91 12.73 -12.07
N GLN A 109 5.66 13.87 -11.42
CA GLN A 109 5.98 15.20 -11.93
C GLN A 109 7.44 15.61 -11.69
N GLY A 110 8.25 14.75 -11.06
CA GLY A 110 9.66 15.04 -10.79
C GLY A 110 9.90 16.02 -9.64
N ARG A 111 8.94 16.17 -8.71
CA ARG A 111 9.10 17.10 -7.58
C ARG A 111 10.31 16.68 -6.71
N PRO A 112 11.26 17.59 -6.39
CA PRO A 112 12.43 17.26 -5.59
C PRO A 112 12.07 16.59 -4.25
N GLY A 113 12.82 15.54 -3.89
CA GLY A 113 12.64 14.78 -2.66
C GLY A 113 11.53 13.72 -2.69
N THR A 114 10.69 13.67 -3.73
CA THR A 114 9.60 12.68 -3.86
C THR A 114 9.94 11.52 -4.81
N THR A 115 10.87 11.71 -5.75
CA THR A 115 11.17 10.75 -6.82
C THR A 115 11.66 9.40 -6.33
N HIS A 116 12.30 9.35 -5.15
CA HIS A 116 12.73 8.10 -4.50
C HIS A 116 11.59 7.16 -4.10
N LEU A 117 10.34 7.63 -4.14
CA LEU A 117 9.18 6.77 -4.03
C LEU A 117 9.11 5.82 -5.25
N LEU A 118 9.36 6.33 -6.46
CA LEU A 118 9.19 5.58 -7.71
C LEU A 118 10.18 4.43 -7.88
N ASP A 119 11.32 4.49 -7.20
CA ASP A 119 12.38 3.48 -7.27
C ASP A 119 11.82 2.06 -7.03
N ASP A 120 10.99 1.90 -5.98
CA ASP A 120 10.54 0.58 -5.52
C ASP A 120 9.03 0.44 -5.29
N VAL A 121 8.24 1.52 -5.34
CA VAL A 121 6.80 1.51 -4.99
C VAL A 121 5.97 0.47 -5.75
N VAL A 122 6.38 0.09 -6.96
CA VAL A 122 5.72 -0.98 -7.73
C VAL A 122 6.37 -2.33 -7.47
N HIS A 123 7.69 -2.45 -7.64
CA HIS A 123 8.41 -3.72 -7.56
C HIS A 123 8.31 -4.35 -6.17
N ALA A 124 8.34 -3.54 -5.11
CA ALA A 124 8.18 -4.01 -3.73
C ALA A 124 6.86 -4.76 -3.51
N TRP A 125 5.81 -4.44 -4.27
CA TRP A 125 4.53 -5.18 -4.24
C TRP A 125 4.48 -6.33 -5.23
N LEU A 126 5.09 -6.21 -6.41
CA LEU A 126 5.02 -7.26 -7.41
C LEU A 126 5.73 -8.52 -6.96
N ASP A 127 6.93 -8.41 -6.41
CA ASP A 127 7.73 -9.58 -6.04
C ASP A 127 6.98 -10.56 -5.09
N PRO A 128 6.40 -10.11 -3.96
CA PRO A 128 5.64 -11.00 -3.09
C PRO A 128 4.35 -11.53 -3.73
N VAL A 129 3.65 -10.72 -4.52
CA VAL A 129 2.39 -11.15 -5.17
C VAL A 129 2.65 -12.15 -6.30
N ILE A 130 3.76 -12.00 -7.03
CA ILE A 130 4.21 -12.99 -8.03
C ILE A 130 4.54 -14.31 -7.34
N ALA A 131 5.32 -14.28 -6.25
CA ALA A 131 5.66 -15.47 -5.49
C ALA A 131 4.40 -16.21 -4.99
N LEU A 132 3.42 -15.45 -4.51
CA LEU A 132 2.12 -15.98 -4.08
C LEU A 132 1.35 -16.63 -5.23
N GLY A 133 1.27 -15.97 -6.40
CA GLY A 133 0.61 -16.54 -7.57
C GLY A 133 1.25 -17.85 -8.04
N ILE A 134 2.59 -17.93 -8.03
CA ILE A 134 3.33 -19.16 -8.34
C ILE A 134 3.03 -20.25 -7.32
N ALA A 135 3.01 -19.92 -6.03
CA ALA A 135 2.66 -20.87 -4.97
C ALA A 135 1.22 -21.39 -5.09
N GLN A 136 0.34 -20.61 -5.71
CA GLN A 136 -1.05 -20.98 -6.02
C GLN A 136 -1.21 -21.68 -7.38
N GLY A 137 -0.11 -21.97 -8.08
CA GLY A 137 -0.07 -22.80 -9.29
C GLY A 137 -0.04 -22.04 -10.61
N LEU A 138 0.03 -20.71 -10.60
CA LEU A 138 0.20 -19.95 -11.84
C LEU A 138 1.59 -20.19 -12.46
N SER A 139 1.67 -20.10 -13.79
CA SER A 139 2.96 -19.99 -14.45
C SER A 139 3.65 -18.68 -14.05
N GLU A 140 4.97 -18.63 -14.13
CA GLU A 140 5.74 -17.41 -13.80
C GLU A 140 5.33 -16.20 -14.67
N GLN A 141 4.94 -16.46 -15.92
CA GLN A 141 4.46 -15.42 -16.84
C GLN A 141 3.07 -14.91 -16.41
N ASP A 142 2.14 -15.81 -16.12
CA ASP A 142 0.78 -15.45 -15.71
C ASP A 142 0.77 -14.76 -14.34
N ALA A 143 1.61 -15.22 -13.40
CA ALA A 143 1.77 -14.61 -12.09
C ALA A 143 2.23 -13.14 -12.21
N ARG A 144 3.17 -12.82 -13.12
CA ARG A 144 3.59 -11.43 -13.37
C ARG A 144 2.48 -10.54 -13.90
N VAL A 145 1.74 -11.02 -14.89
CA VAL A 145 0.63 -10.26 -15.49
C VAL A 145 -0.47 -10.05 -14.45
N THR A 146 -0.83 -11.11 -13.74
CA THR A 146 -1.88 -11.11 -12.73
C THR A 146 -1.53 -10.22 -11.53
N ALA A 147 -0.29 -10.28 -11.04
CA ALA A 147 0.18 -9.40 -9.97
C ALA A 147 0.11 -7.92 -10.34
N ARG A 148 0.52 -7.58 -11.57
CA ARG A 148 0.45 -6.20 -12.06
C ARG A 148 -0.99 -5.73 -12.24
N LEU A 149 -1.88 -6.59 -12.74
CA LEU A 149 -3.31 -6.30 -12.83
C LEU A 149 -3.92 -6.09 -11.44
N GLY A 150 -3.63 -6.97 -10.47
CA GLY A 150 -4.15 -6.85 -9.10
C GLY A 150 -3.69 -5.60 -8.39
N LEU A 151 -2.43 -5.21 -8.55
CA LEU A 151 -1.92 -3.95 -8.02
C LEU A 151 -2.62 -2.73 -8.66
N ALA A 152 -2.85 -2.78 -9.98
CA ALA A 152 -3.55 -1.71 -10.69
C ALA A 152 -5.02 -1.59 -10.26
N VAL A 153 -5.75 -2.71 -10.17
CA VAL A 153 -7.13 -2.77 -9.67
C VAL A 153 -7.20 -2.23 -8.25
N THR A 154 -6.35 -2.72 -7.36
CA THR A 154 -6.34 -2.31 -5.95
C THR A 154 -6.12 -0.80 -5.80
N ARG A 155 -5.10 -0.24 -6.47
CA ARG A 155 -4.82 1.20 -6.41
C ARG A 155 -5.93 2.02 -7.06
N GLY A 156 -6.47 1.59 -8.20
CA GLY A 156 -7.58 2.27 -8.86
C GLY A 156 -8.83 2.32 -7.98
N LEU A 157 -9.18 1.20 -7.35
CA LEU A 157 -10.35 1.10 -6.47
C LEU A 157 -10.18 1.87 -5.15
N LEU A 158 -8.97 1.92 -4.57
CA LEU A 158 -8.70 2.78 -3.42
C LEU A 158 -8.82 4.26 -3.77
N LEU A 159 -8.36 4.66 -4.96
CA LEU A 159 -8.50 6.05 -5.43
C LEU A 159 -9.96 6.41 -5.68
N ASP A 160 -10.72 5.52 -6.33
CA ASP A 160 -12.16 5.67 -6.55
C ASP A 160 -12.90 5.83 -5.22
N LEU A 161 -12.67 4.91 -4.26
CA LEU A 161 -13.30 4.95 -2.94
C LEU A 161 -13.06 6.29 -2.22
N LEU A 162 -11.86 6.86 -2.33
CA LEU A 162 -11.56 8.17 -1.75
C LEU A 162 -12.25 9.33 -2.48
N ALA A 163 -12.48 9.20 -3.79
CA ALA A 163 -13.09 10.22 -4.63
C ALA A 163 -14.62 10.22 -4.52
N THR A 164 -15.24 9.05 -4.45
CA THR A 164 -16.70 8.88 -4.52
C THR A 164 -17.32 8.58 -3.16
N GLY A 165 -16.58 7.93 -2.26
CA GLY A 165 -17.12 7.36 -1.02
C GLY A 165 -18.06 6.17 -1.23
N ASP A 166 -18.20 5.68 -2.48
CA ASP A 166 -19.12 4.60 -2.83
C ASP A 166 -18.53 3.23 -2.47
N ARG A 167 -18.62 2.90 -1.19
CA ARG A 167 -18.07 1.65 -0.65
C ARG A 167 -18.70 0.42 -1.28
N GLU A 168 -20.00 0.46 -1.57
CA GLU A 168 -20.73 -0.66 -2.15
C GLU A 168 -20.25 -0.96 -3.58
N ALA A 169 -20.16 0.07 -4.43
CA ALA A 169 -19.72 -0.10 -5.80
C ALA A 169 -18.26 -0.58 -5.89
N VAL A 170 -17.37 -0.02 -5.07
CA VAL A 170 -15.95 -0.40 -5.07
C VAL A 170 -15.76 -1.83 -4.54
N ASP A 171 -16.49 -2.24 -3.50
CA ASP A 171 -16.46 -3.62 -3.00
C ASP A 171 -16.97 -4.61 -4.04
N ALA A 172 -18.05 -4.28 -4.76
CA ALA A 172 -18.57 -5.11 -5.84
C ALA A 172 -17.55 -5.26 -6.99
N ALA A 173 -16.85 -4.19 -7.35
CA ALA A 173 -15.81 -4.22 -8.37
C ALA A 173 -14.59 -5.07 -7.94
N MET A 174 -14.17 -4.97 -6.68
CA MET A 174 -13.12 -5.83 -6.14
C MET A 174 -13.54 -7.30 -6.10
N GLU A 175 -14.78 -7.59 -5.70
CA GLU A 175 -15.30 -8.96 -5.70
C GLU A 175 -15.29 -9.57 -7.11
N GLN A 176 -15.69 -8.81 -8.12
CA GLN A 176 -15.63 -9.25 -9.52
C GLN A 176 -14.20 -9.58 -9.95
N TYR A 177 -13.21 -8.78 -9.54
CA TYR A 177 -11.80 -9.06 -9.79
C TYR A 177 -11.35 -10.34 -9.07
N ILE A 178 -11.72 -10.52 -7.81
CA ILE A 178 -11.37 -11.71 -7.00
C ILE A 178 -11.94 -12.98 -7.62
N VAL A 179 -13.21 -12.99 -8.01
CA VAL A 179 -13.85 -14.15 -8.68
C VAL A 179 -13.13 -14.47 -9.99
N SER A 180 -12.78 -13.44 -10.77
CA SER A 180 -12.04 -13.63 -12.04
C SER A 180 -10.63 -14.17 -11.82
N TYR A 181 -9.97 -13.77 -10.74
CA TYR A 181 -8.67 -14.29 -10.32
C TYR A 181 -8.76 -15.76 -9.93
N GLU A 182 -9.73 -16.14 -9.10
CA GLU A 182 -9.92 -17.52 -8.65
C GLU A 182 -10.23 -18.49 -9.80
N ALA A 183 -10.94 -18.03 -10.83
CA ALA A 183 -11.25 -18.82 -12.02
C ALA A 183 -10.00 -19.12 -12.89
N GLN A 184 -8.92 -18.36 -12.75
CA GLN A 184 -7.65 -18.58 -13.45
C GLN A 184 -6.73 -19.55 -12.73
N LEU A 185 -6.98 -19.83 -11.45
CA LEU A 185 -6.14 -20.73 -10.66
C LEU A 185 -6.36 -22.20 -11.07
N PRO A 186 -5.30 -23.02 -11.19
CA PRO A 186 -5.43 -24.43 -11.52
C PRO A 186 -6.31 -25.18 -10.52
N GLY A 187 -7.15 -26.09 -11.01
CA GLY A 187 -7.97 -26.98 -10.17
C GLY A 187 -9.36 -26.45 -9.79
N ARG A 188 -9.73 -25.23 -10.21
CA ARG A 188 -11.12 -24.76 -10.18
C ARG A 188 -11.73 -24.90 -11.57
N THR A 189 -12.55 -25.94 -11.76
CA THR A 189 -13.35 -26.12 -12.96
C THR A 189 -14.26 -24.90 -13.15
N SER A 190 -14.06 -24.19 -14.26
CA SER A 190 -14.96 -23.14 -14.72
C SER A 190 -16.38 -23.72 -14.84
N PRO A 191 -17.41 -23.19 -14.14
CA PRO A 191 -18.77 -23.67 -14.28
C PRO A 191 -19.43 -22.97 -15.48
N LEU A 192 -18.82 -23.00 -16.66
CA LEU A 192 -19.45 -22.50 -17.88
C LEU A 192 -19.08 -23.42 -19.05
N SER A 193 -19.90 -24.45 -19.22
CA SER A 193 -20.20 -25.06 -20.52
C SER A 193 -21.41 -24.36 -21.12
#